data_AF-A0A2V9HB09-F1
#
_entry.id   AF-A0A2V9HB09-F1
#
_cell.length_a   1.000
_cell.length_b   1.000
_cell.length_c   1.000
_cell.angle_alpha   90.00
_cell.angle_beta   90.00
_cell.angle_gamma   90.00
#
_symmetry.space_group_name_H-M   'P 1'
#
loop_
_entity.id
_entity.type
_entity.pdbx_description
1 polymer ?
#
loop_
_entity_poly.entity_id
_entity_poly.type
_entity_poly.pdbx_seq_one_letter_code
_entity_poly.pdbx_strand_id
1 'polypeptide(L)'
;MNGRSMLIVATTALVLAILSGVAISAQDKYTLRLLPDGLAFSDFKGYGDWQLISSSKTDDRLKVILGNPTIIAAFKSGIPGNGKPFPDGSKIAKVQWKPKKSTEAPFVVDVPDTLADLFFMEKDSKKFPNTGGWAYAQFDYDPTSATYTPDKAGTPNCGHVCHVAVKAKDYVFHPYQNR
;
A
#
# COMPACT_ATOMS: atom_id res chain seq x y z
N MET A 1 -13.66 -75.47 41.94
CA MET A 1 -14.89 -74.70 41.69
C MET A 1 -14.54 -73.36 41.07
N ASN A 2 -15.17 -73.12 39.93
CA ASN A 2 -15.26 -71.93 39.07
C ASN A 2 -14.88 -70.55 39.63
N GLY A 3 -14.27 -69.73 38.76
CA GLY A 3 -14.24 -68.27 38.90
C GLY A 3 -13.37 -67.56 37.85
N ARG A 4 -13.97 -67.24 36.69
CA ARG A 4 -13.39 -66.68 35.45
C ARG A 4 -12.60 -65.35 35.56
N SER A 5 -11.58 -65.26 34.69
CA SER A 5 -11.11 -64.15 33.82
C SER A 5 -11.61 -62.71 34.03
N MET A 6 -10.69 -61.71 33.99
CA MET A 6 -10.51 -60.81 32.83
C MET A 6 -9.47 -59.70 33.09
N LEU A 7 -8.86 -59.24 31.99
CA LEU A 7 -7.82 -58.22 31.87
C LEU A 7 -8.19 -56.89 32.53
N ILE A 8 -7.20 -56.22 33.15
CA ILE A 8 -7.20 -54.76 33.30
C ILE A 8 -6.18 -54.20 32.31
N VAL A 9 -6.74 -53.47 31.34
CA VAL A 9 -6.10 -52.82 30.21
C VAL A 9 -5.30 -51.61 30.69
N ALA A 10 -4.04 -51.55 30.30
CA ALA A 10 -3.23 -50.35 30.35
C ALA A 10 -3.58 -49.46 29.15
N THR A 11 -4.10 -48.26 29.41
CA THR A 11 -4.22 -47.20 28.39
C THR A 11 -3.88 -45.84 29.00
N THR A 12 -2.58 -45.54 29.03
CA THR A 12 -2.10 -44.15 29.07
C THR A 12 -2.36 -43.52 27.71
N ALA A 13 -3.48 -42.82 27.56
CA ALA A 13 -3.74 -42.01 26.37
C ALA A 13 -2.87 -40.74 26.41
N LEU A 14 -1.77 -40.79 25.68
CA LEU A 14 -0.90 -39.65 25.40
C LEU A 14 -1.67 -38.65 24.52
N VAL A 15 -2.16 -37.56 25.11
CA VAL A 15 -2.72 -36.43 24.36
C VAL A 15 -1.55 -35.67 23.73
N LEU A 16 -1.19 -36.06 22.50
CA LEU A 16 -0.21 -35.32 21.70
C LEU A 16 -0.91 -34.10 21.11
N ALA A 17 -0.66 -32.93 21.70
CA ALA A 17 -1.14 -31.65 21.19
C ALA A 17 -0.55 -31.40 19.79
N ILE A 18 -1.38 -31.53 18.76
CA ILE A 18 -1.05 -31.11 17.40
C ILE A 18 -1.18 -29.58 17.37
N LEU A 19 -0.14 -28.88 17.81
CA LEU A 19 0.08 -27.49 17.41
C LEU A 19 0.62 -27.51 15.98
N SER A 20 -0.27 -27.73 15.01
CA SER A 20 0.00 -27.39 13.62
C SER A 20 0.04 -25.87 13.54
N GLY A 21 1.19 -25.29 13.88
CA GLY A 21 1.53 -23.93 13.53
C GLY A 21 1.51 -23.83 12.02
N VAL A 22 0.43 -23.27 11.47
CA VAL A 22 0.46 -22.67 10.15
C VAL A 22 1.45 -21.52 10.25
N ALA A 23 2.71 -21.80 9.90
CA ALA A 23 3.64 -20.75 9.55
C ALA A 23 3.03 -20.05 8.33
N ILE A 24 2.35 -18.92 8.57
CA ILE A 24 1.96 -18.02 7.50
C ILE A 24 3.29 -17.60 6.87
N SER A 25 3.62 -18.19 5.71
CA SER A 25 4.76 -17.77 4.92
C SER A 25 4.54 -16.29 4.61
N ALA A 26 5.39 -15.43 5.19
CA ALA A 26 5.30 -14.00 4.95
C ALA A 26 5.52 -13.76 3.45
N GLN A 27 4.50 -13.23 2.77
CA GLN A 27 4.60 -12.94 1.35
C GLN A 27 5.75 -11.96 1.09
N ASP A 28 6.64 -12.30 0.16
CA ASP A 28 7.59 -11.31 -0.36
C ASP A 28 6.86 -10.37 -1.33
N LYS A 29 6.29 -9.31 -0.77
CA LYS A 29 5.58 -8.26 -1.52
C LYS A 29 6.44 -7.59 -2.61
N TYR A 30 7.77 -7.67 -2.53
CA TYR A 30 8.66 -7.07 -3.54
C TYR A 30 8.73 -7.85 -4.85
N THR A 31 8.17 -9.06 -4.88
CA THR A 31 7.95 -9.83 -6.11
C THR A 31 6.71 -9.37 -6.90
N LEU A 32 5.84 -8.58 -6.27
CA LEU A 32 4.57 -8.13 -6.87
C LEU A 32 4.79 -7.01 -7.88
N ARG A 33 4.03 -7.09 -8.99
CA ARG A 33 4.04 -6.11 -10.08
C ARG A 33 2.73 -6.12 -10.84
N LEU A 34 2.37 -4.98 -11.41
CA LEU A 34 1.33 -4.92 -12.42
C LEU A 34 1.83 -5.44 -13.77
N LEU A 35 1.09 -6.38 -14.36
CA LEU A 35 1.43 -7.00 -15.65
C LEU A 35 0.76 -6.26 -16.82
N PRO A 36 1.35 -6.30 -18.04
CA PRO A 36 2.64 -6.92 -18.38
C PRO A 36 3.88 -6.08 -17.99
N ASP A 37 3.83 -4.74 -18.10
CA ASP A 37 5.00 -3.85 -17.91
C ASP A 37 4.74 -2.68 -16.93
N GLY A 38 3.84 -2.89 -15.97
CA GLY A 38 3.50 -1.89 -14.96
C GLY A 38 4.52 -1.78 -13.83
N LEU A 39 4.27 -0.86 -12.89
CA LEU A 39 5.14 -0.64 -11.75
C LEU A 39 5.18 -1.87 -10.83
N ALA A 40 6.37 -2.16 -10.32
CA ALA A 40 6.59 -3.17 -9.30
C ALA A 40 6.52 -2.55 -7.91
N PHE A 41 6.14 -3.34 -6.91
CA PHE A 41 6.22 -2.90 -5.51
C PHE A 41 7.67 -2.55 -5.15
N SER A 42 8.64 -3.30 -5.68
CA SER A 42 10.08 -3.10 -5.47
C SER A 42 10.59 -1.75 -5.97
N ASP A 43 9.95 -1.14 -6.97
CA ASP A 43 10.31 0.21 -7.46
C ASP A 43 10.10 1.29 -6.39
N PHE A 44 9.30 1.00 -5.35
CA PHE A 44 8.94 1.88 -4.24
C PHE A 44 9.51 1.38 -2.90
N LYS A 45 10.49 0.48 -2.91
CA LYS A 45 11.13 0.00 -1.69
C LYS A 45 11.68 1.19 -0.88
N GLY A 46 11.36 1.20 0.43
CA GLY A 46 11.73 2.30 1.33
C GLY A 46 10.76 3.50 1.32
N TYR A 47 9.59 3.40 0.67
CA TYR A 47 8.62 4.51 0.67
C TYR A 47 8.17 4.94 2.08
N GLY A 48 8.29 4.08 3.09
CA GLY A 48 7.98 4.42 4.47
C GLY A 48 8.86 5.53 5.06
N ASP A 49 10.07 5.72 4.51
CA ASP A 49 11.03 6.75 4.93
C ASP A 49 10.94 8.02 4.07
N TRP A 50 10.04 8.05 3.08
CA TRP A 50 9.88 9.18 2.19
C TRP A 50 9.19 10.36 2.90
N GLN A 51 9.45 11.58 2.42
CA GLN A 51 8.94 12.77 3.09
C GLN A 51 7.45 12.97 2.79
N LEU A 52 6.71 13.43 3.80
CA LEU A 52 5.30 13.81 3.66
C LEU A 52 5.12 14.92 2.60
N ILE A 53 4.27 14.64 1.62
CA ILE A 53 3.74 15.64 0.68
C ILE A 53 2.48 16.26 1.27
N SER A 54 1.50 15.43 1.65
CA SER A 54 0.20 15.86 2.16
C SER A 54 -0.52 14.69 2.84
N SER A 55 -1.64 15.00 3.49
CA SER A 55 -2.68 14.03 3.86
C SER A 55 -3.99 14.37 3.16
N SER A 56 -4.92 13.42 3.12
CA SER A 56 -6.32 13.65 2.71
C SER A 56 -7.23 12.62 3.37
N LYS A 57 -8.55 12.87 3.38
CA LYS A 57 -9.54 11.93 3.87
C LYS A 57 -10.77 11.86 2.98
N THR A 58 -11.36 10.67 2.88
CA THR A 58 -12.77 10.45 2.50
C THR A 58 -13.52 9.96 3.73
N ASP A 59 -14.83 9.73 3.61
CA ASP A 59 -15.64 9.22 4.71
C ASP A 59 -15.12 7.88 5.25
N ASP A 60 -14.49 7.07 4.39
CA ASP A 60 -14.06 5.71 4.68
C ASP A 60 -12.54 5.47 4.62
N ARG A 61 -11.75 6.48 4.25
CA ARG A 61 -10.28 6.37 4.13
C ARG A 61 -9.54 7.58 4.68
N LEU A 62 -8.55 7.32 5.51
CA LEU A 62 -7.49 8.25 5.87
C LEU A 62 -6.27 7.98 4.99
N LYS A 63 -5.68 9.02 4.39
CA LYS A 63 -4.63 8.88 3.36
C LYS A 63 -3.42 9.73 3.72
N VAL A 64 -2.24 9.13 3.61
CA VAL A 64 -0.95 9.81 3.72
C VAL A 64 -0.24 9.71 2.39
N ILE A 65 0.27 10.83 1.89
CA ILE A 65 0.94 10.94 0.59
C ILE A 65 2.39 11.30 0.82
N LEU A 66 3.28 10.44 0.36
CA LEU A 66 4.73 10.49 0.57
C LEU A 66 5.45 10.65 -0.77
N GLY A 67 6.55 11.40 -0.77
CA GLY A 67 7.34 11.70 -1.95
C GLY A 67 8.81 11.35 -1.76
N ASN A 68 9.40 10.73 -2.79
CA ASN A 68 10.83 10.51 -2.82
C ASN A 68 11.60 11.85 -2.88
N PRO A 69 12.93 11.85 -2.62
CA PRO A 69 13.72 13.09 -2.64
C PRO A 69 13.57 13.92 -3.93
N THR A 70 13.46 13.25 -5.08
CA THR A 70 13.30 13.89 -6.39
C THR A 70 12.04 14.75 -6.45
N ILE A 71 10.86 14.20 -6.14
CA ILE A 71 9.62 14.96 -6.23
C ILE A 71 9.54 16.03 -5.13
N ILE A 72 10.11 15.76 -3.96
CA ILE A 72 10.16 16.74 -2.87
C ILE A 72 11.03 17.95 -3.24
N ALA A 73 12.18 17.73 -3.86
CA ALA A 73 13.01 18.81 -4.37
C ALA A 73 12.29 19.61 -5.47
N ALA A 74 11.57 18.93 -6.36
CA ALA A 74 10.74 19.58 -7.38
C ALA A 74 9.69 20.48 -6.73
N PHE A 75 8.93 19.98 -5.76
CA PHE A 75 7.94 20.78 -5.05
C PHE A 75 8.54 22.00 -4.36
N LYS A 76 9.69 21.84 -3.67
CA LYS A 76 10.42 22.94 -3.02
C LYS A 76 10.89 24.00 -4.01
N SER A 77 11.16 23.62 -5.26
CA SER A 77 11.51 24.56 -6.35
C SER A 77 10.29 25.23 -6.99
N GLY A 78 9.08 24.98 -6.48
CA GLY A 78 7.82 25.54 -6.97
C GLY A 78 7.14 24.70 -8.06
N ILE A 79 7.64 23.51 -8.39
CA ILE A 79 6.99 22.60 -9.36
C ILE A 79 5.73 21.98 -8.71
N PRO A 80 4.62 21.80 -9.45
CA PRO A 80 4.38 22.22 -10.82
C PRO A 80 3.79 23.65 -10.92
N GLY A 81 3.64 24.36 -9.79
CA GLY A 81 3.06 25.71 -9.73
C GLY A 81 3.81 26.76 -10.57
N ASN A 82 5.10 26.54 -10.85
CA ASN A 82 5.91 27.36 -11.75
C ASN A 82 5.78 26.99 -13.25
N GLY A 83 4.84 26.09 -13.61
CA GLY A 83 4.57 25.67 -14.98
C GLY A 83 5.52 24.61 -15.55
N LYS A 84 6.54 24.18 -14.79
CA LYS A 84 7.43 23.08 -15.20
C LYS A 84 6.82 21.72 -14.83
N PRO A 85 7.08 20.65 -15.60
CA PRO A 85 6.71 19.30 -15.21
C PRO A 85 7.62 18.78 -14.09
N PHE A 86 7.16 17.74 -13.39
CA PHE A 86 8.03 16.99 -12.48
C PHE A 86 9.13 16.26 -13.26
N PRO A 87 10.35 16.20 -12.72
CA PRO A 87 11.46 15.48 -13.35
C PRO A 87 11.23 13.96 -13.34
N ASP A 88 11.79 13.27 -14.33
CA ASP A 88 11.84 11.81 -14.35
C ASP A 88 12.51 11.26 -13.07
N GLY A 89 12.03 10.12 -12.59
CA GLY A 89 12.39 9.55 -11.29
C GLY A 89 11.61 10.13 -10.11
N SER A 90 10.70 11.08 -10.34
CA SER A 90 9.73 11.51 -9.32
C SER A 90 8.80 10.36 -8.95
N LYS A 91 8.68 10.07 -7.65
CA LYS A 91 7.83 8.98 -7.15
C LYS A 91 6.95 9.45 -6.00
N ILE A 92 5.68 9.04 -6.04
CA ILE A 92 4.71 9.25 -4.96
C ILE A 92 4.19 7.90 -4.49
N ALA A 93 4.16 7.71 -3.17
CA ALA A 93 3.43 6.63 -2.52
C ALA A 93 2.28 7.22 -1.70
N LYS A 94 1.06 6.71 -1.91
CA LYS A 94 -0.10 7.04 -1.10
C LYS A 94 -0.52 5.80 -0.33
N VAL A 95 -0.55 5.92 0.99
CA VAL A 95 -0.92 4.87 1.94
C VAL A 95 -2.31 5.18 2.47
N GLN A 96 -3.24 4.22 2.41
CA GLN A 96 -4.60 4.44 2.87
C GLN A 96 -5.01 3.43 3.95
N TRP A 97 -5.68 3.93 4.99
CA TRP A 97 -6.26 3.13 6.05
C TRP A 97 -7.75 3.40 6.17
N LYS A 98 -8.50 2.40 6.65
CA LYS A 98 -9.79 2.67 7.29
C LYS A 98 -9.51 3.36 8.63
N PRO A 99 -10.10 4.53 8.89
CA PRO A 99 -9.92 5.20 10.17
C PRO A 99 -10.82 4.57 11.24
N LYS A 100 -10.43 4.74 12.51
CA LYS A 100 -11.30 4.51 13.68
C LYS A 100 -11.22 5.69 14.64
N LYS A 101 -12.22 5.82 15.51
CA LYS A 101 -12.16 6.73 16.65
C LYS A 101 -11.07 6.28 17.62
N SER A 102 -10.20 7.18 18.03
CA SER A 102 -9.22 6.90 19.08
C SER A 102 -9.92 6.66 20.42
N THR A 103 -9.52 5.60 21.12
CA THR A 103 -9.95 5.30 22.50
C THR A 103 -9.02 5.92 23.54
N GLU A 104 -7.91 6.51 23.12
CA GLU A 104 -6.86 7.07 23.98
C GLU A 104 -6.85 8.59 23.97
N ALA A 105 -7.30 9.21 22.87
CA ALA A 105 -7.31 10.66 22.76
C ALA A 105 -8.40 11.27 23.67
N PRO A 106 -8.10 12.36 24.42
CA PRO A 106 -9.08 13.03 25.26
C PRO A 106 -10.09 13.88 24.46
N PHE A 107 -10.05 13.84 23.13
CA PHE A 107 -10.95 14.55 22.22
C PHE A 107 -11.22 13.70 20.96
N VAL A 108 -12.22 14.09 20.17
CA VAL A 108 -12.62 13.35 18.96
C VAL A 108 -11.50 13.37 17.92
N VAL A 109 -10.85 12.23 17.75
CA VAL A 109 -9.80 12.02 16.75
C VAL A 109 -10.06 10.73 16.02
N ASP A 110 -9.94 10.78 14.69
CA ASP A 110 -9.85 9.60 13.85
C ASP A 110 -8.38 9.25 13.63
N VAL A 111 -8.01 8.00 13.88
CA VAL A 111 -6.65 7.47 13.72
C VAL A 111 -6.63 6.34 12.69
N PRO A 112 -5.48 6.06 12.03
CA PRO A 112 -5.34 4.86 11.20
C PRO A 112 -5.67 3.59 12.00
N ASP A 113 -6.39 2.67 11.40
CA ASP A 113 -6.65 1.34 11.97
C ASP A 113 -6.20 0.24 11.02
N THR A 114 -7.04 -0.09 10.04
CA THR A 114 -6.78 -1.19 9.11
C THR A 114 -6.19 -0.64 7.82
N LEU A 115 -4.98 -1.07 7.45
CA LEU A 115 -4.40 -0.75 6.14
C LEU A 115 -5.33 -1.30 5.05
N ALA A 116 -5.66 -0.46 4.07
CA ALA A 116 -6.57 -0.84 2.98
C ALA A 116 -5.78 -1.10 1.69
N ASP A 117 -4.98 -0.12 1.27
CA ASP A 117 -4.33 -0.15 -0.04
C ASP A 117 -3.11 0.79 -0.08
N LEU A 118 -2.25 0.52 -1.06
CA LEU A 118 -1.12 1.36 -1.45
C LEU A 118 -1.28 1.76 -2.90
N PHE A 119 -1.14 3.05 -3.17
CA PHE A 119 -1.10 3.59 -4.52
C PHE A 119 0.29 4.16 -4.81
N PHE A 120 0.87 3.77 -5.93
CA PHE A 120 2.16 4.22 -6.40
C PHE A 120 2.03 4.94 -7.73
N MET A 121 2.82 5.99 -7.93
CA MET A 121 3.02 6.58 -9.24
C MET A 121 4.47 7.04 -9.43
N GLU A 122 4.97 6.85 -10.64
CA GLU A 122 6.34 7.18 -11.05
C GLU A 122 6.33 7.98 -12.35
N LYS A 123 7.16 9.03 -12.38
CA LYS A 123 7.46 9.78 -13.59
C LYS A 123 8.63 9.12 -14.33
N ASP A 124 8.40 8.65 -15.54
CA ASP A 124 9.41 8.29 -16.52
C ASP A 124 8.85 8.59 -17.92
N SER A 125 9.27 9.73 -18.47
CA SER A 125 8.82 10.23 -19.76
C SER A 125 9.18 9.30 -20.93
N LYS A 126 10.24 8.49 -20.80
CA LYS A 126 10.69 7.55 -21.83
C LYS A 126 9.92 6.24 -21.76
N LYS A 127 9.68 5.73 -20.55
CA LYS A 127 8.96 4.47 -20.32
C LYS A 127 7.45 4.62 -20.49
N PHE A 128 6.90 5.80 -20.19
CA PHE A 128 5.46 6.05 -20.19
C PHE A 128 5.03 7.24 -21.07
N PRO A 129 5.38 7.28 -22.36
CA PRO A 129 5.14 8.46 -23.22
C PRO A 129 3.65 8.76 -23.43
N ASN A 130 2.80 7.74 -23.37
CA ASN A 130 1.36 7.87 -23.68
C ASN A 130 0.50 8.36 -22.51
N THR A 131 1.06 8.45 -21.31
CA THR A 131 0.33 8.82 -20.07
C THR A 131 0.89 10.11 -19.45
N GLY A 132 1.50 10.96 -20.28
CA GLY A 132 2.16 12.17 -19.81
C GLY A 132 3.41 11.89 -18.98
N GLY A 133 4.06 10.74 -19.20
CA GLY A 133 5.23 10.30 -18.47
C GLY A 133 4.94 9.65 -17.12
N TRP A 134 3.67 9.39 -16.76
CA TRP A 134 3.33 8.83 -15.46
C TRP A 134 2.79 7.41 -15.55
N ALA A 135 3.33 6.50 -14.74
CA ALA A 135 2.72 5.20 -14.47
C ALA A 135 2.07 5.17 -13.10
N TYR A 136 1.14 4.22 -12.94
CA TYR A 136 0.32 4.07 -11.75
C TYR A 136 0.27 2.59 -11.35
N ALA A 137 0.25 2.31 -10.06
CA ALA A 137 -0.05 1.00 -9.53
C ALA A 137 -0.85 1.08 -8.23
N GLN A 138 -1.66 0.06 -7.99
CA GLN A 138 -2.38 -0.13 -6.75
C GLN A 138 -2.13 -1.55 -6.23
N PHE A 139 -1.89 -1.65 -4.93
CA PHE A 139 -1.74 -2.90 -4.21
C PHE A 139 -2.72 -2.92 -3.05
N ASP A 140 -3.73 -3.78 -3.15
CA ASP A 140 -4.72 -3.97 -2.09
C ASP A 140 -4.13 -4.83 -0.98
N TYR A 141 -4.39 -4.47 0.27
CA TYR A 141 -3.93 -5.21 1.43
C TYR A 141 -5.07 -6.02 2.05
N ASP A 142 -4.86 -7.32 2.23
CA ASP A 142 -5.75 -8.17 3.01
C ASP A 142 -5.20 -8.31 4.44
N PRO A 143 -5.87 -7.71 5.46
CA PRO A 143 -5.43 -7.81 6.84
C PRO A 143 -5.54 -9.23 7.42
N THR A 144 -6.34 -10.12 6.81
CA THR A 144 -6.53 -11.50 7.29
C THR A 144 -5.31 -12.35 6.96
N SER A 145 -4.84 -12.27 5.72
CA SER A 145 -3.64 -12.99 5.26
C SER A 145 -2.34 -12.20 5.42
N ALA A 146 -2.44 -10.90 5.75
CA ALA A 146 -1.32 -9.96 5.76
C ALA A 146 -0.56 -9.90 4.43
N THR A 147 -1.29 -10.01 3.31
CA THR A 147 -0.72 -10.03 1.95
C THR A 147 -1.21 -8.86 1.10
N TYR A 148 -0.43 -8.53 0.09
CA TYR A 148 -0.76 -7.58 -0.95
C TYR A 148 -1.16 -8.30 -2.23
N THR A 149 -2.16 -7.77 -2.92
CA THR A 149 -2.53 -8.20 -4.27
C THR A 149 -2.46 -6.99 -5.22
N PRO A 150 -1.75 -7.08 -6.36
CA PRO A 150 -1.83 -6.04 -7.37
C PRO A 150 -3.27 -5.95 -7.89
N ASP A 151 -3.88 -4.77 -7.81
CA ASP A 151 -5.24 -4.60 -8.29
C ASP A 151 -5.27 -4.78 -9.82
N LYS A 152 -6.05 -5.76 -10.29
CA LYS A 152 -6.25 -6.03 -11.71
C LYS A 152 -7.03 -4.90 -12.40
N ALA A 153 -7.90 -4.19 -11.67
CA ALA A 153 -8.56 -2.98 -12.17
C ALA A 153 -7.60 -1.78 -12.26
N GLY A 154 -6.50 -1.82 -11.49
CA GLY A 154 -5.30 -1.00 -11.59
C GLY A 154 -4.52 -1.15 -12.90
N THR A 155 -5.17 -1.54 -14.00
CA THR A 155 -4.63 -1.38 -15.36
C THR A 155 -3.95 -0.01 -15.51
N PRO A 156 -2.83 0.11 -16.26
CA PRO A 156 -2.07 1.35 -16.42
C PRO A 156 -2.93 2.59 -16.79
N ASN A 157 -4.10 2.36 -17.38
CA ASN A 157 -5.05 3.40 -17.76
C ASN A 157 -5.96 3.89 -16.62
N CYS A 158 -6.31 3.09 -15.61
CA CYS A 158 -7.28 3.51 -14.57
C CYS A 158 -6.77 4.73 -13.78
N GLY A 159 -5.50 4.71 -13.38
CA GLY A 159 -4.86 5.85 -12.71
C GLY A 159 -4.78 7.08 -13.63
N HIS A 160 -4.31 6.90 -14.87
CA HIS A 160 -4.15 8.00 -15.81
C HIS A 160 -5.48 8.69 -16.17
N VAL A 161 -6.55 7.92 -16.37
CA VAL A 161 -7.90 8.46 -16.69
C VAL A 161 -8.41 9.41 -15.60
N CYS A 162 -8.14 9.12 -14.33
CA CYS A 162 -8.49 10.02 -13.24
C CYS A 162 -7.54 11.24 -13.18
N HIS A 163 -6.24 11.00 -13.32
CA HIS A 163 -5.22 12.04 -13.17
C HIS A 163 -5.13 13.04 -14.34
N VAL A 164 -5.69 12.71 -15.52
CA VAL A 164 -5.75 13.65 -16.66
C VAL A 164 -6.53 14.93 -16.33
N ALA A 165 -7.47 14.86 -15.38
CA ALA A 165 -8.23 16.02 -14.90
C ALA A 165 -7.32 17.14 -14.34
N VAL A 166 -6.11 16.78 -13.89
CA VAL A 166 -5.11 17.72 -13.38
C VAL A 166 -3.84 17.73 -14.24
N LYS A 167 -3.96 17.50 -15.56
CA LYS A 167 -2.85 17.61 -16.52
C LYS A 167 -2.06 18.92 -16.40
N ALA A 168 -2.75 20.05 -16.14
CA ALA A 168 -2.11 21.35 -15.95
C ALA A 168 -1.19 21.41 -14.70
N LYS A 169 -1.34 20.48 -13.76
CA LYS A 169 -0.48 20.30 -12.58
C LYS A 169 0.44 19.08 -12.74
N ASP A 170 0.78 18.75 -13.98
CA ASP A 170 1.52 17.56 -14.36
C ASP A 170 0.99 16.28 -13.69
N TYR A 171 -0.33 16.09 -13.76
CA TYR A 171 -1.04 14.89 -13.30
C TYR A 171 -0.99 14.65 -11.78
N VAL A 172 -0.65 15.64 -10.94
CA VAL A 172 -0.62 15.49 -9.47
C VAL A 172 -1.67 16.37 -8.81
N PHE A 173 -2.57 15.78 -8.02
CA PHE A 173 -3.67 16.48 -7.34
C PHE A 173 -3.23 17.35 -6.14
N HIS A 174 -2.07 17.08 -5.54
CA HIS A 174 -1.74 17.57 -4.20
C HIS A 174 -1.04 18.93 -4.18
N PRO A 175 -1.51 19.89 -3.36
CA PRO A 175 -0.82 21.15 -3.14
C PRO A 175 0.29 20.99 -2.09
N TYR A 176 1.54 20.78 -2.51
CA TYR A 176 2.67 20.78 -1.55
C TYR A 176 3.00 22.17 -1.01
N GLN A 177 2.63 23.22 -1.74
CA GLN A 177 3.23 24.56 -1.61
C GLN A 177 2.77 25.33 -0.36
N ASN A 178 1.84 24.75 0.41
CA ASN A 178 1.30 25.34 1.65
C ASN A 178 1.93 24.74 2.92
N ARG A 179 3.12 24.13 2.80
CA ARG A 179 3.89 23.54 3.90
C ARG A 179 5.04 24.44 4.33
#